data_AF-A0A353H5A4-F1
#
_entry.id   AF-A0A353H5A4-F1
#
_cell.length_a   1.000
_cell.length_b   1.000
_cell.length_c   1.000
_cell.angle_alpha   90.00
_cell.angle_beta   90.00
_cell.angle_gamma   90.00
#
_symmetry.space_group_name_H-M   'P 1'
#
loop_
_entity.id
_entity.type
_entity.pdbx_description
1 polymer ?
#
loop_
_entity_poly.entity_id
_entity_poly.type
_entity_poly.pdbx_seq_one_letter_code
_entity_poly.pdbx_strand_id
1 'polypeptide(L)'
;MKKVGIFIALIVLLAGIVVGGWYYLKPHPKGVMPAQILPVDTLLMVEVIDLEKGIDDFKSGKLGQALKKIAFSDVMQKLAVPAEAIKKYNKTRSSVLSTIDSMLFKELFGQETVFAVLSTKIEDPKPEELKKALGNAVLISRPKHNPDVAAFLNLIFVKTSKIKTEAYSGYKINSYDLGHKFSIYYSMADGLLIASLGRQTVKKCLDFRINRQTSLIDNKYYQNLRDKLGSSEIRGFIYNNTEKTYEDIFNIIRSLNKKKDKLAAIEGSLASFKGLKAIGCASYDDGSDLLRDKMLVLVDKNELEPIYAKAYSFKPEENKTLKMVPHNAIAYYWVNTLDLKSYLDIFFNNASINEEAKKTVRERFKKEVGIGVDEVFQALGNEFGLILTDITTGGPFPVPKLIMFIEAANQGTVVKLIESTVQKFGMRLEKETYEDIEIKYLVLPMGSDIQPAYAFFKGYCIMSISRLLIKDMITTFKDGKDITSDPDFQYINKGMTDKNNSIMFIKCDQLIDKIRQLVGWGNNLMAFKSQDAVEKGRVIVNGVIYPVLDGLKMYKTLATRTVIKENEVEANQYSRVDRQKD
;
A
#
# COMPACT_ATOMS: atom_id res chain seq x y z
N MET A 1 5.85 -40.85 -41.91
CA MET A 1 5.07 -39.65 -41.49
C MET A 1 5.16 -39.30 -39.99
N LYS A 2 5.50 -40.21 -39.06
CA LYS A 2 5.63 -39.87 -37.61
C LYS A 2 6.91 -39.11 -37.19
N LYS A 3 7.94 -39.02 -38.04
CA LYS A 3 9.22 -38.33 -37.71
C LYS A 3 9.26 -36.84 -38.08
N VAL A 4 8.35 -36.36 -38.92
CA VAL A 4 8.29 -34.94 -39.34
C VAL A 4 7.51 -34.09 -38.32
N GLY A 5 6.47 -34.66 -37.68
CA GLY A 5 5.70 -33.97 -36.64
C GLY A 5 6.51 -33.68 -35.36
N ILE A 6 7.44 -34.58 -34.98
CA ILE A 6 8.31 -34.38 -33.81
C ILE A 6 9.36 -33.29 -34.09
N PHE A 7 9.86 -33.19 -35.33
CA PHE A 7 10.82 -32.16 -35.73
C PHE A 7 10.18 -30.76 -35.77
N ILE A 8 8.94 -30.65 -36.26
CA ILE A 8 8.18 -29.40 -36.25
C ILE A 8 7.79 -29.00 -34.82
N ALA A 9 7.37 -29.94 -33.97
CA ALA A 9 7.10 -29.66 -32.56
C ALA A 9 8.35 -29.20 -31.80
N LEU A 10 9.52 -29.78 -32.09
CA LEU A 10 10.80 -29.33 -31.51
C LEU A 10 11.22 -27.95 -32.00
N ILE A 11 11.00 -27.63 -33.28
CA ILE A 11 11.29 -26.29 -33.84
C ILE A 11 10.34 -25.24 -33.26
N VAL A 12 9.07 -25.56 -33.04
CA VAL A 12 8.11 -24.66 -32.39
C VAL A 12 8.45 -24.48 -30.90
N LEU A 13 8.91 -25.53 -30.22
CA LEU A 13 9.39 -25.43 -28.83
C LEU A 13 10.69 -24.61 -28.74
N LEU A 14 11.65 -24.84 -29.64
CA LEU A 14 12.92 -24.10 -29.72
C LEU A 14 12.70 -22.64 -30.14
N ALA A 15 11.79 -22.37 -31.08
CA ALA A 15 11.38 -21.01 -31.42
C ALA A 15 10.64 -20.34 -30.25
N GLY A 16 9.82 -21.07 -29.50
CA GLY A 16 9.19 -20.58 -28.27
C GLY A 16 10.19 -20.27 -27.16
N ILE A 17 11.25 -21.08 -27.01
CA ILE A 17 12.33 -20.85 -26.04
C ILE A 17 13.27 -19.73 -26.49
N VAL A 18 13.53 -19.57 -27.79
CA VAL A 18 14.36 -18.49 -28.33
C VAL A 18 13.62 -17.16 -28.35
N VAL A 19 12.32 -17.14 -28.68
CA VAL A 19 11.49 -15.93 -28.65
C VAL A 19 11.10 -15.57 -27.21
N GLY A 20 10.74 -16.54 -26.38
CA GLY A 20 10.47 -16.35 -24.95
C GLY A 20 11.74 -15.96 -24.19
N GLY A 21 12.87 -16.58 -24.51
CA GLY A 21 14.20 -16.23 -24.01
C GLY A 21 14.64 -14.86 -24.47
N TRP A 22 14.44 -14.48 -25.74
CA TRP A 22 14.76 -13.13 -26.24
C TRP A 22 13.85 -12.05 -25.64
N TYR A 23 12.58 -12.34 -25.37
CA TYR A 23 11.66 -11.42 -24.71
C TYR A 23 12.02 -11.21 -23.23
N TYR A 24 12.45 -12.26 -22.52
CA TYR A 24 12.92 -12.18 -21.14
C TYR A 24 14.36 -11.67 -20.98
N LEU A 25 15.22 -11.90 -21.98
CA LEU A 25 16.61 -11.45 -22.03
C LEU A 25 16.76 -10.11 -22.74
N LYS A 26 15.68 -9.37 -23.03
CA LYS A 26 15.85 -7.99 -23.50
C LYS A 26 16.61 -7.23 -22.41
N PRO A 27 17.86 -6.82 -22.65
CA PRO A 27 18.54 -5.92 -21.72
C PRO A 27 17.67 -4.68 -21.57
N HIS A 28 17.76 -4.02 -20.41
CA HIS A 28 17.25 -2.67 -20.24
C HIS A 28 17.52 -1.86 -21.52
N PRO A 29 16.53 -1.11 -22.05
CA PRO A 29 16.68 -0.46 -23.34
C PRO A 29 18.00 0.31 -23.37
N LYS A 30 18.93 -0.12 -24.23
CA LYS A 30 20.22 0.56 -24.44
C LYS A 30 19.90 1.98 -24.93
N GLY A 31 20.05 2.97 -24.05
CA GLY A 31 19.67 4.35 -24.32
C GLY A 31 19.84 5.26 -23.11
N VAL A 32 19.56 6.55 -23.30
CA VAL A 32 19.57 7.56 -22.21
C VAL A 32 18.51 7.17 -21.18
N MET A 33 18.89 7.06 -19.90
CA MET A 33 17.93 6.78 -18.83
C MET A 33 17.09 8.03 -18.56
N PRO A 34 15.77 7.93 -18.31
CA PRO A 34 14.94 9.08 -17.97
C PRO A 34 15.50 9.93 -16.81
N ALA A 35 16.10 9.30 -15.81
CA ALA A 35 16.74 10.00 -14.70
C ALA A 35 17.91 10.94 -15.11
N GLN A 36 18.54 10.72 -16.27
CA GLN A 36 19.62 11.59 -16.78
C GLN A 36 19.12 12.94 -17.32
N ILE A 37 17.84 13.04 -17.65
CA ILE A 37 17.22 14.28 -18.15
C ILE A 37 16.31 14.94 -17.10
N LEU A 38 16.25 14.35 -15.91
CA LEU A 38 15.53 14.90 -14.77
C LEU A 38 16.48 15.72 -13.88
N PRO A 39 16.02 16.85 -13.33
CA PRO A 39 16.79 17.61 -12.35
C PRO A 39 17.17 16.81 -11.10
N VAL A 40 18.31 17.12 -10.49
CA VAL A 40 18.77 16.52 -9.23
C VAL A 40 17.79 16.71 -8.05
N ASP A 41 16.97 17.76 -8.11
CA ASP A 41 15.95 18.14 -7.12
C ASP A 41 14.54 17.64 -7.48
N THR A 42 14.42 16.63 -8.34
CA THR A 42 13.14 15.96 -8.64
C THR A 42 12.49 15.45 -7.35
N LEU A 43 11.21 15.78 -7.14
CA LEU A 43 10.47 15.45 -5.91
C LEU A 43 9.95 14.02 -5.93
N LEU A 44 9.42 13.60 -7.07
CA LEU A 44 8.83 12.28 -7.27
C LEU A 44 9.17 11.80 -8.68
N MET A 45 9.51 10.52 -8.81
CA MET A 45 9.63 9.80 -10.06
C MET A 45 8.90 8.46 -9.91
N VAL A 46 8.02 8.15 -10.85
CA VAL A 46 7.33 6.86 -10.98
C VAL A 46 7.68 6.30 -12.35
N GLU A 47 8.52 5.28 -12.36
CA GLU A 47 8.93 4.52 -13.53
C GLU A 47 8.12 3.23 -13.60
N VAL A 48 7.59 2.95 -14.78
CA VAL A 48 6.87 1.71 -15.09
C VAL A 48 7.44 1.14 -16.38
N ILE A 49 7.82 -0.13 -16.34
CA ILE A 49 8.35 -0.88 -17.47
C ILE A 49 7.22 -1.70 -18.08
N ASP A 50 7.10 -1.66 -19.41
CA ASP A 50 6.07 -2.35 -20.19
C ASP A 50 4.64 -2.07 -19.68
N LEU A 51 4.27 -0.80 -19.45
CA LEU A 51 2.95 -0.42 -18.93
C LEU A 51 1.79 -0.99 -19.76
N GLU A 52 1.92 -1.05 -21.08
CA GLU A 52 0.96 -1.74 -21.95
C GLU A 52 0.74 -3.19 -21.54
N LYS A 53 1.82 -3.96 -21.33
CA LYS A 53 1.73 -5.35 -20.91
C LYS A 53 1.08 -5.44 -19.53
N GLY A 54 1.46 -4.57 -18.59
CA GLY A 54 0.83 -4.54 -17.25
C GLY A 54 -0.68 -4.29 -17.31
N ILE A 55 -1.14 -3.44 -18.22
CA ILE A 55 -2.58 -3.21 -18.45
C ILE A 55 -3.24 -4.42 -19.10
N ASP A 56 -2.61 -5.05 -20.10
CA ASP A 56 -3.15 -6.25 -20.74
C ASP A 56 -3.21 -7.45 -19.77
N ASP A 57 -2.20 -7.62 -18.92
CA ASP A 57 -2.15 -8.61 -17.83
C ASP A 57 -3.26 -8.33 -16.80
N PHE A 58 -3.48 -7.06 -16.43
CA PHE A 58 -4.61 -6.69 -15.54
C PHE A 58 -5.97 -7.00 -16.19
N LYS A 59 -6.15 -6.63 -17.46
CA LYS A 59 -7.41 -6.83 -18.20
C LYS A 59 -7.72 -8.32 -18.37
N SER A 60 -6.72 -9.14 -18.65
CA SER A 60 -6.86 -10.60 -18.80
C SER A 60 -6.99 -11.31 -17.44
N GLY A 61 -6.39 -10.78 -16.39
CA GLY A 61 -6.46 -11.32 -15.04
C GLY A 61 -7.88 -11.38 -14.45
N LYS A 62 -8.06 -12.23 -13.44
CA LYS A 62 -9.37 -12.49 -12.81
C LYS A 62 -10.05 -11.21 -12.31
N LEU A 63 -9.30 -10.27 -11.69
CA LEU A 63 -9.85 -9.00 -11.24
C LEU A 63 -10.32 -8.12 -12.41
N GLY A 64 -9.52 -7.96 -13.46
CA GLY A 64 -9.92 -7.19 -14.65
C GLY A 64 -11.15 -7.79 -15.33
N GLN A 65 -11.20 -9.12 -15.47
CA GLN A 65 -12.37 -9.82 -16.00
C GLN A 65 -13.61 -9.66 -15.11
N ALA A 66 -13.45 -9.71 -13.79
CA ALA A 66 -14.54 -9.47 -12.85
C ALA A 66 -15.08 -8.05 -12.96
N LEU A 67 -14.20 -7.04 -13.00
CA LEU A 67 -14.58 -5.63 -13.19
C LEU A 67 -15.25 -5.39 -14.54
N LYS A 68 -14.78 -6.05 -15.60
CA LYS A 68 -15.38 -5.97 -16.94
C LYS A 68 -16.82 -6.49 -16.98
N LYS A 69 -17.11 -7.55 -16.20
CA LYS A 69 -18.45 -8.16 -16.10
C LYS A 69 -19.47 -7.30 -15.34
N ILE A 70 -19.02 -6.29 -14.59
CA ILE A 70 -19.93 -5.39 -13.86
C ILE A 70 -20.68 -4.50 -14.86
N ALA A 71 -22.00 -4.69 -14.94
CA ALA A 71 -22.91 -3.83 -15.67
C ALA A 71 -23.27 -2.58 -14.85
N PHE A 72 -22.30 -1.68 -14.67
CA PHE A 72 -22.47 -0.47 -13.84
C PHE A 72 -23.68 0.38 -14.26
N SER A 73 -23.96 0.49 -15.57
CA SER A 73 -25.14 1.23 -16.06
C SER A 73 -26.45 0.62 -15.57
N ASP A 74 -26.56 -0.71 -15.59
CA ASP A 74 -27.76 -1.44 -15.12
C ASP A 74 -27.91 -1.30 -13.60
N VAL A 75 -26.80 -1.36 -12.87
CA VAL A 75 -26.78 -1.09 -11.41
C VAL A 75 -27.26 0.33 -11.14
N MET A 76 -26.71 1.33 -11.83
CA MET A 76 -27.13 2.73 -11.68
C MET A 76 -28.61 2.93 -12.02
N GLN A 77 -29.10 2.28 -13.08
CA GLN A 77 -30.51 2.34 -13.47
C GLN A 77 -31.43 1.75 -12.39
N LYS A 78 -31.08 0.58 -11.84
CA LYS A 78 -31.81 -0.05 -10.74
C LYS A 78 -31.78 0.78 -9.45
N LEU A 79 -30.76 1.62 -9.26
CA LEU A 79 -30.66 2.57 -8.16
C LEU A 79 -31.33 3.93 -8.47
N ALA A 80 -32.07 4.04 -9.57
CA ALA A 80 -32.74 5.26 -10.01
C ALA A 80 -31.81 6.47 -10.18
N VAL A 81 -30.54 6.24 -10.56
CA VAL A 81 -29.60 7.31 -10.92
C VAL A 81 -30.11 8.03 -12.18
N PRO A 82 -30.04 9.37 -12.26
CA PRO A 82 -30.47 10.12 -13.44
C PRO A 82 -29.79 9.66 -14.74
N ALA A 83 -30.56 9.53 -15.82
CA ALA A 83 -30.08 9.05 -17.12
C ALA A 83 -28.88 9.86 -17.66
N GLU A 84 -28.84 11.17 -17.41
CA GLU A 84 -27.72 12.03 -17.83
C GLU A 84 -26.41 11.67 -17.13
N ALA A 85 -26.46 11.28 -15.85
CA ALA A 85 -25.27 10.82 -15.13
C ALA A 85 -24.78 9.48 -15.66
N ILE A 86 -25.70 8.55 -15.99
CA ILE A 86 -25.38 7.26 -16.61
C ILE A 86 -24.75 7.47 -17.99
N LYS A 87 -25.32 8.37 -18.80
CA LYS A 87 -24.78 8.73 -20.12
C LYS A 87 -23.38 9.34 -20.01
N LYS A 88 -23.15 10.25 -19.05
CA LYS A 88 -21.84 10.83 -18.78
C LYS A 88 -20.83 9.76 -18.36
N TYR A 89 -21.21 8.84 -17.47
CA TYR A 89 -20.38 7.71 -17.08
C TYR A 89 -20.00 6.83 -18.29
N ASN A 90 -20.97 6.44 -19.11
CA ASN A 90 -20.73 5.60 -20.29
C ASN A 90 -19.81 6.29 -21.31
N LYS A 91 -19.99 7.59 -21.52
CA LYS A 91 -19.11 8.39 -22.37
C LYS A 91 -17.68 8.38 -21.83
N THR A 92 -17.48 8.71 -20.56
CA THR A 92 -16.16 8.71 -19.93
C THR A 92 -15.50 7.34 -19.96
N ARG A 93 -16.22 6.28 -19.59
CA ARG A 93 -15.74 4.89 -19.63
C ARG A 93 -15.28 4.50 -21.03
N SER A 94 -16.12 4.76 -22.04
CA SER A 94 -15.81 4.41 -23.43
C SER A 94 -14.60 5.20 -23.94
N SER A 95 -14.51 6.49 -23.62
CA SER A 95 -13.35 7.31 -23.94
C SER A 95 -12.07 6.73 -23.33
N VAL A 96 -12.06 6.44 -22.03
CA VAL A 96 -10.89 5.87 -21.34
C VAL A 96 -10.47 4.52 -21.96
N LEU A 97 -11.42 3.60 -22.15
CA LEU A 97 -11.12 2.29 -22.74
C LEU A 97 -10.59 2.43 -24.17
N SER A 98 -11.21 3.29 -24.98
CA SER A 98 -10.75 3.54 -26.36
C SER A 98 -9.35 4.15 -26.41
N THR A 99 -8.98 4.98 -25.42
CA THR A 99 -7.63 5.54 -25.32
C THR A 99 -6.63 4.45 -24.97
N ILE A 100 -6.91 3.62 -23.96
CA ILE A 100 -6.04 2.52 -23.55
C ILE A 100 -5.84 1.50 -24.68
N ASP A 101 -6.91 1.19 -25.42
CA ASP A 101 -6.87 0.24 -26.53
C ASP A 101 -6.32 0.85 -27.83
N SER A 102 -6.02 2.15 -27.84
CA SER A 102 -5.50 2.83 -29.03
C SER A 102 -4.07 2.42 -29.35
N MET A 103 -3.75 2.37 -30.65
CA MET A 103 -2.37 2.15 -31.11
C MET A 103 -1.40 3.20 -30.57
N LEU A 104 -1.87 4.44 -30.33
CA LEU A 104 -1.05 5.48 -29.71
C LEU A 104 -0.62 5.14 -28.30
N PHE A 105 -1.55 4.64 -27.49
CA PHE A 105 -1.23 4.28 -26.12
C PHE A 105 -0.18 3.15 -26.09
N LYS A 106 -0.38 2.12 -26.89
CA LYS A 106 0.57 1.00 -27.04
C LYS A 106 1.95 1.46 -27.52
N GLU A 107 1.95 2.38 -28.47
CA GLU A 107 3.19 2.94 -29.01
C GLU A 107 3.94 3.78 -27.97
N LEU A 108 3.23 4.66 -27.24
CA LEU A 108 3.83 5.56 -26.27
C LEU A 108 4.28 4.86 -24.99
N PHE A 109 3.49 3.93 -24.45
CA PHE A 109 3.66 3.35 -23.11
C PHE A 109 4.21 1.91 -23.14
N GLY A 110 4.85 1.53 -24.24
CA GLY A 110 5.11 0.14 -24.55
C GLY A 110 6.48 -0.42 -24.15
N GLN A 111 7.44 0.41 -23.71
CA GLN A 111 8.75 -0.07 -23.20
C GLN A 111 9.03 0.47 -21.80
N GLU A 112 9.06 1.79 -21.64
CA GLU A 112 9.44 2.45 -20.39
C GLU A 112 8.70 3.78 -20.31
N THR A 113 8.03 4.03 -19.19
CA THR A 113 7.34 5.29 -18.95
C THR A 113 7.68 5.80 -17.57
N VAL A 114 8.06 7.07 -17.50
CA VAL A 114 8.35 7.80 -16.28
C VAL A 114 7.41 8.98 -16.15
N PHE A 115 6.71 9.06 -15.04
CA PHE A 115 6.05 10.28 -14.59
C PHE A 115 6.90 10.90 -13.48
N ALA A 116 7.27 12.17 -13.62
CA ALA A 116 8.04 12.86 -12.61
C ALA A 116 7.41 14.21 -12.24
N VAL A 117 7.55 14.58 -10.96
CA VAL A 117 7.16 15.88 -10.42
C VAL A 117 8.42 16.64 -10.04
N LEU A 118 8.65 17.77 -10.69
CA LEU A 118 9.83 18.59 -10.46
C LEU A 118 9.56 19.63 -9.35
N SER A 119 10.63 20.02 -8.65
CA SER A 119 10.57 21.11 -7.68
C SER A 119 10.13 22.41 -8.34
N THR A 120 9.30 23.18 -7.63
CA THR A 120 8.79 24.46 -8.10
C THR A 120 8.90 25.52 -7.02
N LYS A 121 9.37 26.70 -7.42
CA LYS A 121 9.33 27.88 -6.57
C LYS A 121 8.00 28.58 -6.80
N ILE A 122 7.11 28.52 -5.81
CA ILE A 122 5.86 29.29 -5.80
C ILE A 122 6.04 30.42 -4.79
N GLU A 123 6.27 31.63 -5.29
CA GLU A 123 6.45 32.82 -4.43
C GLU A 123 5.09 33.37 -3.96
N ASP A 124 4.05 33.28 -4.80
CA ASP A 124 2.69 33.75 -4.51
C ASP A 124 1.64 32.75 -5.03
N PRO A 125 1.00 31.95 -4.18
CA PRO A 125 0.18 30.79 -4.56
C PRO A 125 -1.23 31.18 -5.03
N LYS A 126 -1.32 32.01 -6.08
CA LYS A 126 -2.57 32.31 -6.78
C LYS A 126 -3.06 31.08 -7.55
N PRO A 127 -4.37 30.94 -7.85
CA PRO A 127 -4.89 29.81 -8.65
C PRO A 127 -4.17 29.60 -9.99
N GLU A 128 -3.67 30.67 -10.61
CA GLU A 128 -2.87 30.58 -11.84
C GLU A 128 -1.45 30.05 -11.59
N GLU A 129 -0.84 30.31 -10.43
CA GLU A 129 0.46 29.74 -10.02
C GLU A 129 0.32 28.26 -9.62
N LEU A 130 -0.81 27.87 -9.02
CA LEU A 130 -1.13 26.46 -8.79
C LEU A 130 -1.34 25.69 -10.11
N LYS A 131 -1.92 26.31 -11.14
CA LYS A 131 -1.94 25.71 -12.49
C LYS A 131 -0.54 25.60 -13.08
N LYS A 132 0.35 26.58 -12.86
CA LYS A 132 1.76 26.48 -13.25
C LYS A 132 2.47 25.34 -12.53
N ALA A 133 2.11 25.04 -11.28
CA ALA A 133 2.64 23.89 -10.56
C ALA A 133 2.34 22.56 -11.26
N LEU A 134 1.16 22.40 -11.87
CA LEU A 134 0.84 21.25 -12.73
C LEU A 134 1.75 21.17 -13.97
N GLY A 135 2.23 22.33 -14.44
CA GLY A 135 3.23 22.43 -15.49
C GLY A 135 4.58 21.82 -15.12
N ASN A 136 4.87 21.59 -13.83
CA ASN A 136 6.12 20.97 -13.40
C ASN A 136 6.07 19.44 -13.32
N ALA A 137 4.94 18.84 -13.70
CA ALA A 137 4.88 17.42 -13.99
C ALA A 137 5.40 17.15 -15.41
N VAL A 138 6.20 16.09 -15.57
CA VAL A 138 6.72 15.66 -16.86
C VAL A 138 6.45 14.17 -17.05
N LEU A 139 5.97 13.83 -18.24
CA LEU A 139 5.90 12.47 -18.74
C LEU A 139 7.08 12.24 -19.67
N ILE A 140 7.93 11.29 -19.33
CA ILE A 140 9.00 10.81 -20.19
C ILE A 140 8.63 9.40 -20.61
N SER A 141 8.66 9.10 -21.90
CA SER A 141 8.37 7.74 -22.36
C SER A 141 9.36 7.32 -23.43
N ARG A 142 9.67 6.03 -23.45
CA ARG A 142 10.40 5.40 -24.55
C ARG A 142 9.39 4.67 -25.42
N PRO A 143 9.08 5.20 -26.62
CA PRO A 143 8.13 4.55 -27.50
C PRO A 143 8.64 3.22 -28.05
N LYS A 144 7.74 2.36 -28.53
CA LYS A 144 8.12 1.07 -29.14
C LYS A 144 8.93 1.24 -30.43
N HIS A 145 8.61 2.26 -31.24
CA HIS A 145 9.16 2.55 -32.56
C HIS A 145 9.58 4.03 -32.63
N ASN A 146 10.90 4.27 -32.65
CA ASN A 146 11.51 5.58 -32.42
C ASN A 146 11.22 6.67 -33.50
N PRO A 147 11.31 6.41 -34.83
CA PRO A 147 11.12 7.46 -35.84
C PRO A 147 9.66 7.80 -36.16
N ASP A 148 8.70 6.92 -35.85
CA ASP A 148 7.31 7.06 -36.31
C ASP A 148 6.41 7.86 -35.35
N VAL A 149 6.80 8.02 -34.08
CA VAL A 149 5.94 8.64 -33.07
C VAL A 149 5.66 10.11 -33.37
N ALA A 150 6.63 10.89 -33.84
CA ALA A 150 6.40 12.29 -34.21
C ALA A 150 5.45 12.41 -35.42
N ALA A 151 5.62 11.57 -36.43
CA ALA A 151 4.73 11.51 -37.59
C ALA A 151 3.32 11.02 -37.19
N PHE A 152 3.25 10.05 -36.29
CA PHE A 152 2.01 9.44 -35.81
C PHE A 152 1.21 10.36 -34.88
N LEU A 153 1.88 11.07 -33.95
CA LEU A 153 1.28 12.14 -33.15
C LEU A 153 0.73 13.24 -34.09
N ASN A 154 1.50 13.63 -35.11
CA ASN A 154 1.01 14.58 -36.12
C ASN A 154 -0.23 14.04 -36.84
N LEU A 155 -0.28 12.77 -37.24
CA LEU A 155 -1.46 12.18 -37.90
C LEU A 155 -2.72 12.18 -37.02
N ILE A 156 -2.58 11.98 -35.72
CA ILE A 156 -3.69 11.95 -34.77
C ILE A 156 -4.17 13.37 -34.44
N PHE A 157 -3.25 14.30 -34.20
CA PHE A 157 -3.57 15.64 -33.69
C PHE A 157 -3.82 16.69 -34.78
N VAL A 158 -3.31 16.50 -36.00
CA VAL A 158 -3.55 17.43 -37.13
C VAL A 158 -5.01 17.42 -37.59
N LYS A 159 -5.76 16.33 -37.37
CA LYS A 159 -7.19 16.27 -37.72
C LYS A 159 -8.07 17.19 -36.87
N THR A 160 -7.59 17.72 -35.75
CA THR A 160 -8.42 18.46 -34.78
C THR A 160 -7.87 19.81 -34.34
N SER A 161 -6.57 20.15 -34.52
CA SER A 161 -6.01 21.46 -34.14
C SER A 161 -4.68 21.81 -34.82
N LYS A 162 -4.33 23.11 -34.88
CA LYS A 162 -3.04 23.60 -35.42
C LYS A 162 -1.90 23.32 -34.44
N ILE A 163 -1.00 22.39 -34.76
CA ILE A 163 0.24 22.16 -34.03
C ILE A 163 1.18 23.36 -34.26
N LYS A 164 1.72 23.92 -33.18
CA LYS A 164 2.78 24.94 -33.27
C LYS A 164 4.10 24.30 -32.89
N THR A 165 5.11 24.49 -33.73
CA THR A 165 6.47 23.97 -33.53
C THR A 165 7.42 25.13 -33.29
N GLU A 166 8.32 24.97 -32.33
CA GLU A 166 9.45 25.87 -32.10
C GLU A 166 10.77 25.09 -32.09
N ALA A 167 11.83 25.73 -32.56
CA ALA A 167 13.19 25.22 -32.42
C ALA A 167 13.76 25.65 -31.06
N TYR A 168 14.42 24.74 -30.36
CA TYR A 168 15.11 25.00 -29.11
C TYR A 168 16.38 24.16 -29.02
N SER A 169 17.55 24.80 -29.11
CA SER A 169 18.87 24.17 -28.94
C SER A 169 19.07 22.87 -29.73
N GLY A 170 18.63 22.87 -31.00
CA GLY A 170 18.72 21.70 -31.90
C GLY A 170 17.53 20.73 -31.83
N TYR A 171 16.60 20.90 -30.88
CA TYR A 171 15.38 20.11 -30.75
C TYR A 171 14.15 20.86 -31.28
N LYS A 172 13.11 20.11 -31.63
CA LYS A 172 11.79 20.65 -31.98
C LYS A 172 10.83 20.42 -30.83
N ILE A 173 10.33 21.50 -30.23
CA ILE A 173 9.27 21.44 -29.24
C ILE A 173 7.95 21.71 -29.97
N ASN A 174 7.06 20.73 -29.94
CA ASN A 174 5.72 20.85 -30.46
C ASN A 174 4.76 21.21 -29.34
N SER A 175 3.72 21.96 -29.68
CA SER A 175 2.65 22.31 -28.75
C SER A 175 1.28 22.03 -29.34
N TYR A 176 0.41 21.49 -28.51
CA TYR A 176 -0.96 21.14 -28.82
C TYR A 176 -1.90 21.80 -27.82
N ASP A 177 -2.88 22.55 -28.31
CA ASP A 177 -3.92 23.17 -27.48
C ASP A 177 -5.02 22.14 -27.21
N LEU A 178 -5.24 21.80 -25.93
CA LEU A 178 -6.30 20.89 -25.50
C LEU A 178 -7.66 21.60 -25.34
N GLY A 179 -7.71 22.91 -25.55
CA GLY A 179 -8.82 23.76 -25.14
C GLY A 179 -8.78 24.07 -23.65
N HIS A 180 -9.73 24.87 -23.17
CA HIS A 180 -9.88 25.23 -21.76
C HIS A 180 -8.58 25.77 -21.09
N LYS A 181 -7.73 26.47 -21.86
CA LYS A 181 -6.45 27.08 -21.42
C LYS A 181 -5.34 26.08 -21.09
N PHE A 182 -5.42 24.82 -21.53
CA PHE A 182 -4.34 23.85 -21.37
C PHE A 182 -3.64 23.59 -22.70
N SER A 183 -2.32 23.54 -22.67
CA SER A 183 -1.53 23.08 -23.81
C SER A 183 -0.55 22.01 -23.36
N ILE A 184 -0.39 20.97 -24.18
CA ILE A 184 0.68 19.98 -24.00
C ILE A 184 1.84 20.41 -24.89
N TYR A 185 3.03 20.45 -24.29
CA TYR A 185 4.30 20.63 -24.98
C TYR A 185 5.03 19.31 -24.99
N TYR A 186 5.63 18.94 -26.12
CA TYR A 186 6.45 17.73 -26.21
C TYR A 186 7.64 17.87 -27.15
N SER A 187 8.68 17.07 -26.89
CA SER A 187 9.88 16.97 -27.72
C SER A 187 10.37 15.52 -27.76
N MET A 188 11.05 15.14 -28.84
CA MET A 188 11.78 13.88 -28.95
C MET A 188 13.27 14.14 -28.73
N ALA A 189 13.90 13.44 -27.78
CA ALA A 189 15.33 13.55 -27.51
C ALA A 189 15.93 12.17 -27.20
N ASP A 190 16.94 11.74 -27.96
CA ASP A 190 17.65 10.45 -27.78
C ASP A 190 16.74 9.22 -27.64
N GLY A 191 15.62 9.22 -28.35
CA GLY A 191 14.62 8.14 -28.29
C GLY A 191 13.66 8.18 -27.10
N LEU A 192 13.65 9.29 -26.35
CA LEU A 192 12.65 9.61 -25.34
C LEU A 192 11.68 10.67 -25.87
N LEU A 193 10.39 10.42 -25.69
CA LEU A 193 9.35 11.44 -25.73
C LEU A 193 9.33 12.14 -24.37
N ILE A 194 9.48 13.46 -24.36
CA ILE A 194 9.36 14.30 -23.17
C ILE A 194 8.12 15.17 -23.36
N ALA A 195 7.13 15.06 -22.48
CA ALA A 195 5.86 15.78 -22.57
C ALA A 195 5.46 16.43 -21.23
N SER A 196 4.92 17.64 -21.28
CA SER A 196 4.47 18.36 -20.08
C SER A 196 3.41 19.41 -20.43
N LEU A 197 2.62 19.84 -19.44
CA LEU A 197 1.77 21.02 -19.56
C LEU A 197 2.58 22.32 -19.50
N GLY A 198 3.83 22.27 -19.02
CA GLY A 198 4.74 23.39 -18.93
C GLY A 198 5.79 23.38 -20.04
N ARG A 199 5.78 24.40 -20.90
CA ARG A 199 6.83 24.61 -21.93
C ARG A 199 8.23 24.65 -21.31
N GLN A 200 8.38 25.35 -20.19
CA GLN A 200 9.67 25.49 -19.52
C GLN A 200 10.18 24.18 -18.93
N THR A 201 9.28 23.28 -18.51
CA THR A 201 9.60 21.96 -18.00
C THR A 201 10.24 21.07 -19.07
N VAL A 202 9.69 21.09 -20.29
CA VAL A 202 10.29 20.38 -21.44
C VAL A 202 11.67 20.96 -21.75
N LYS A 203 11.81 22.28 -21.81
CA LYS A 203 13.11 22.95 -22.04
C LYS A 203 14.13 22.60 -20.97
N LYS A 204 13.75 22.64 -19.69
CA LYS A 204 14.59 22.27 -18.56
C LYS A 204 15.11 20.84 -18.73
N CYS A 205 14.25 19.87 -19.05
CA CYS A 205 14.68 18.48 -19.28
C CYS A 205 15.66 18.36 -20.47
N LEU A 206 15.44 19.11 -21.56
CA LEU A 206 16.37 19.16 -22.70
C LEU A 206 17.71 19.80 -22.32
N ASP A 207 17.71 20.83 -21.47
CA ASP A 207 18.94 21.52 -21.01
C ASP A 207 19.84 20.59 -20.19
N PHE A 208 19.26 19.71 -19.35
CA PHE A 208 20.03 18.67 -18.65
C PHE A 208 20.79 17.78 -19.63
N ARG A 209 20.16 17.48 -20.77
CA ARG A 209 20.78 16.68 -21.82
C ARG A 209 21.88 17.43 -22.58
N ILE A 210 21.59 18.67 -22.99
CA ILE A 210 22.51 19.50 -23.80
C ILE A 210 23.76 19.86 -23.00
N ASN A 211 23.56 20.34 -21.78
CA ASN A 211 24.62 20.94 -20.98
C ASN A 211 25.32 19.93 -20.06
N ARG A 212 24.91 18.65 -20.07
CA ARG A 212 25.42 17.58 -19.17
C ARG A 212 25.44 18.02 -17.70
N GLN A 213 24.36 18.66 -17.27
CA GLN A 213 24.23 19.11 -15.89
C GLN A 213 24.06 17.91 -14.94
N THR A 214 24.39 18.11 -13.67
CA THR A 214 24.11 17.16 -12.59
C THR A 214 22.62 16.85 -12.52
N SER A 215 22.26 15.61 -12.82
CA SER A 215 20.88 15.15 -12.99
C SER A 215 20.41 14.31 -11.81
N LEU A 216 19.19 13.76 -11.88
CA LEU A 216 18.68 12.85 -10.84
C LEU A 216 19.57 11.61 -10.69
N ILE A 217 20.22 11.14 -11.76
CA ILE A 217 21.15 9.99 -11.67
C ILE A 217 22.35 10.25 -10.75
N ASP A 218 22.67 11.53 -10.51
CA ASP A 218 23.79 11.97 -9.67
C ASP A 218 23.34 12.24 -8.22
N ASN A 219 22.03 12.17 -7.94
CA ASN A 219 21.49 12.34 -6.60
C ASN A 219 21.86 11.12 -5.73
N LYS A 220 22.54 11.34 -4.61
CA LYS A 220 23.01 10.27 -3.72
C LYS A 220 21.89 9.39 -3.17
N TYR A 221 20.73 9.97 -2.84
CA TYR A 221 19.58 9.18 -2.37
C TYR A 221 19.01 8.32 -3.49
N TYR A 222 18.90 8.88 -4.71
CA TYR A 222 18.46 8.12 -5.87
C TYR A 222 19.40 6.95 -6.18
N GLN A 223 20.72 7.18 -6.21
CA GLN A 223 21.71 6.13 -6.44
C GLN A 223 21.61 5.02 -5.40
N ASN A 224 21.62 5.37 -4.10
CA ASN A 224 21.49 4.40 -3.01
C ASN A 224 20.21 3.54 -3.15
N LEU A 225 19.07 4.18 -3.42
CA LEU A 225 17.80 3.48 -3.61
C LEU A 225 17.81 2.61 -4.88
N ARG A 226 18.32 3.12 -6.00
CA ARG A 226 18.37 2.39 -7.27
C ARG A 226 19.34 1.20 -7.20
N ASP A 227 20.45 1.33 -6.50
CA ASP A 227 21.42 0.25 -6.32
C ASP A 227 20.85 -0.89 -5.45
N LYS A 228 20.10 -0.55 -4.39
CA LYS A 228 19.51 -1.54 -3.47
C LYS A 228 18.21 -2.16 -3.99
N LEU A 229 17.47 -1.45 -4.83
CA LEU A 229 16.18 -1.89 -5.36
C LEU A 229 16.25 -2.38 -6.82
N GLY A 230 17.33 -2.06 -7.53
CA GLY A 230 17.52 -2.43 -8.93
C GLY A 230 17.58 -3.94 -9.11
N SER A 231 16.90 -4.43 -10.15
CA SER A 231 16.94 -5.83 -10.59
C SER A 231 16.52 -5.90 -12.06
N SER A 232 16.91 -6.96 -12.76
CA SER A 232 16.39 -7.27 -14.10
C SER A 232 14.89 -7.59 -14.10
N GLU A 233 14.32 -7.93 -12.94
CA GLU A 233 12.91 -8.30 -12.76
C GLU A 233 12.00 -7.11 -12.44
N ILE A 234 12.56 -5.90 -12.30
CA ILE A 234 11.80 -4.72 -11.90
C ILE A 234 10.74 -4.38 -12.96
N ARG A 235 9.52 -4.08 -12.52
CA ARG A 235 8.42 -3.59 -13.37
C ARG A 235 7.96 -2.20 -13.00
N GLY A 236 8.19 -1.80 -11.76
CA GLY A 236 7.91 -0.47 -11.29
C GLY A 236 9.00 0.01 -10.34
N PHE A 237 9.35 1.27 -10.43
CA PHE A 237 10.24 1.93 -9.49
C PHE A 237 9.69 3.31 -9.13
N ILE A 238 9.59 3.59 -7.85
CA ILE A 238 9.16 4.88 -7.32
C ILE A 238 10.31 5.45 -6.53
N TYR A 239 10.69 6.69 -6.83
CA TYR A 239 11.60 7.48 -6.03
C TYR A 239 10.86 8.72 -5.54
N ASN A 240 10.91 8.98 -4.24
CA ASN A 240 10.44 10.22 -3.65
C ASN A 240 11.57 10.85 -2.83
N ASN A 241 11.94 12.08 -3.18
CA ASN A 241 12.79 12.92 -2.36
C ASN A 241 11.92 13.55 -1.26
N THR A 242 11.72 12.82 -0.16
CA THR A 242 10.80 13.22 0.91
C THR A 242 11.25 14.50 1.57
N GLU A 243 12.56 14.67 1.80
CA GLU A 243 13.15 15.89 2.36
C GLU A 243 12.81 17.11 1.49
N LYS A 244 13.06 17.02 0.18
CA LYS A 244 12.76 18.14 -0.73
C LYS A 244 11.26 18.37 -0.93
N THR A 245 10.48 17.29 -1.00
CA THR A 245 9.01 17.37 -1.13
C THR A 245 8.42 18.09 0.08
N TYR A 246 8.93 17.75 1.27
CA TYR A 246 8.57 18.39 2.51
C TYR A 246 8.87 19.89 2.48
N GLU A 247 10.12 20.27 2.15
CA GLU A 247 10.52 21.68 2.04
C GLU A 247 9.61 22.47 1.08
N ASP A 248 9.31 21.91 -0.10
CA ASP A 248 8.50 22.57 -1.11
C ASP A 248 7.06 22.76 -0.66
N ILE A 249 6.42 21.72 -0.10
CA ILE A 249 5.07 21.81 0.49
C ILE A 249 5.04 22.85 1.59
N PHE A 250 6.06 22.85 2.45
CA PHE A 250 6.19 23.77 3.57
C PHE A 250 6.29 25.23 3.10
N ASN A 251 7.10 25.50 2.08
CA ASN A 251 7.25 26.83 1.49
C ASN A 251 5.92 27.32 0.88
N ILE A 252 5.19 26.44 0.19
CA ILE A 252 3.85 26.75 -0.35
C ILE A 252 2.89 27.10 0.80
N ILE A 253 2.85 26.31 1.87
CA ILE A 253 1.97 26.55 3.01
C ILE A 253 2.30 27.87 3.72
N ARG A 254 3.58 28.19 3.92
CA ARG A 254 4.03 29.48 4.47
C ARG A 254 3.54 30.66 3.60
N SER A 255 3.61 30.52 2.28
CA SER A 255 3.15 31.56 1.35
C SER A 255 1.62 31.74 1.37
N LEU A 256 0.86 30.65 1.60
CA LEU A 256 -0.61 30.66 1.69
C LEU A 256 -1.14 31.23 3.02
N ASN A 257 -0.45 30.95 4.13
CA ASN A 257 -0.96 31.23 5.47
C ASN A 257 -0.25 32.42 6.13
N LYS A 258 -0.84 33.61 6.01
CA LYS A 258 -0.37 34.82 6.72
C LYS A 258 -0.72 34.85 8.22
N LYS A 259 -1.59 33.95 8.69
CA LYS A 259 -1.99 33.86 10.11
C LYS A 259 -1.06 32.88 10.85
N LYS A 260 -0.31 33.38 11.83
CA LYS A 260 0.70 32.63 12.60
C LYS A 260 0.16 31.35 13.24
N ASP A 261 -1.05 31.39 13.81
CA ASP A 261 -1.59 30.24 14.57
C ASP A 261 -1.94 29.04 13.68
N LYS A 262 -2.49 29.30 12.49
CA LYS A 262 -2.77 28.24 11.51
C LYS A 262 -1.49 27.64 10.93
N LEU A 263 -0.47 28.47 10.75
CA LEU A 263 0.82 28.01 10.28
C LEU A 263 1.44 27.07 11.31
N ALA A 264 1.53 27.46 12.59
CA ALA A 264 2.10 26.62 13.64
C ALA A 264 1.44 25.23 13.77
N ALA A 265 0.11 25.16 13.64
CA ALA A 265 -0.61 23.88 13.66
C ALA A 265 -0.23 22.98 12.48
N ILE A 266 -0.07 23.56 11.28
CA ILE A 266 0.36 22.82 10.09
C ILE A 266 1.82 22.41 10.20
N GLU A 267 2.70 23.31 10.63
CA GLU A 267 4.12 23.01 10.87
C GLU A 267 4.27 21.86 11.87
N GLY A 268 3.46 21.84 12.95
CA GLY A 268 3.43 20.74 13.92
C GLY A 268 2.95 19.41 13.31
N SER A 269 1.94 19.41 12.45
CA SER A 269 1.48 18.18 11.77
C SER A 269 2.56 17.62 10.81
N LEU A 270 3.32 18.52 10.22
CA LEU A 270 4.36 18.25 9.24
C LEU A 270 5.68 17.86 9.89
N ALA A 271 5.95 18.27 11.13
CA ALA A 271 7.18 17.96 11.85
C ALA A 271 7.48 16.44 11.94
N SER A 272 6.45 15.60 11.90
CA SER A 272 6.57 14.14 11.80
C SER A 272 7.35 13.61 10.59
N PHE A 273 7.45 14.40 9.51
CA PHE A 273 8.23 14.06 8.31
C PHE A 273 9.68 14.56 8.37
N LYS A 274 10.03 15.41 9.33
CA LYS A 274 11.40 15.89 9.50
C LYS A 274 12.32 14.70 9.78
N GLY A 275 13.48 14.65 9.12
CA GLY A 275 14.42 13.54 9.20
C GLY A 275 14.14 12.41 8.21
N LEU A 276 13.00 12.37 7.52
CA LEU A 276 12.82 11.49 6.36
C LEU A 276 13.58 12.08 5.15
N LYS A 277 14.51 11.31 4.59
CA LYS A 277 15.37 11.77 3.49
C LYS A 277 14.77 11.42 2.13
N ALA A 278 14.56 10.14 1.88
CA ALA A 278 13.97 9.67 0.63
C ALA A 278 13.26 8.32 0.81
N ILE A 279 12.31 8.03 -0.08
CA ILE A 279 11.60 6.77 -0.14
C ILE A 279 11.80 6.16 -1.53
N GLY A 280 12.17 4.90 -1.57
CA GLY A 280 12.20 4.09 -2.78
C GLY A 280 11.23 2.92 -2.67
N CYS A 281 10.42 2.68 -3.70
CA CYS A 281 9.62 1.47 -3.82
C CYS A 281 9.94 0.78 -5.15
N ALA A 282 10.02 -0.55 -5.16
CA ALA A 282 10.17 -1.32 -6.38
C ALA A 282 9.21 -2.51 -6.37
N SER A 283 8.59 -2.76 -7.52
CA SER A 283 7.80 -3.96 -7.78
C SER A 283 8.55 -4.87 -8.75
N TYR A 284 8.52 -6.17 -8.48
CA TYR A 284 9.23 -7.18 -9.26
C TYR A 284 8.24 -8.22 -9.76
N ASP A 285 8.35 -8.55 -11.04
CA ASP A 285 7.57 -9.59 -11.69
C ASP A 285 8.44 -10.37 -12.68
N ASP A 286 8.77 -11.60 -12.28
CA ASP A 286 9.51 -12.60 -13.06
C ASP A 286 8.58 -13.52 -13.87
N GLY A 287 7.26 -13.31 -13.83
CA GLY A 287 6.23 -14.14 -14.46
C GLY A 287 5.75 -15.33 -13.63
N SER A 288 6.33 -15.56 -12.45
CA SER A 288 5.87 -16.59 -11.51
C SER A 288 4.54 -16.19 -10.85
N ASP A 289 3.90 -17.12 -10.13
CA ASP A 289 2.74 -16.81 -9.29
C ASP A 289 3.10 -16.02 -8.01
N LEU A 290 4.36 -15.58 -7.84
CA LEU A 290 4.80 -14.79 -6.70
C LEU A 290 5.21 -13.37 -7.15
N LEU A 291 4.42 -12.38 -6.75
CA LEU A 291 4.79 -10.96 -6.87
C LEU A 291 5.60 -10.53 -5.65
N ARG A 292 6.60 -9.67 -5.87
CA ARG A 292 7.42 -9.08 -4.80
C ARG A 292 7.38 -7.57 -4.91
N ASP A 293 7.21 -6.91 -3.78
CA ASP A 293 7.41 -5.47 -3.65
C ASP A 293 8.43 -5.20 -2.53
N LYS A 294 9.26 -4.18 -2.70
CA LYS A 294 10.22 -3.74 -1.69
C LYS A 294 10.17 -2.23 -1.54
N MET A 295 10.09 -1.76 -0.30
CA MET A 295 10.14 -0.36 0.07
C MET A 295 11.36 -0.11 0.97
N LEU A 296 12.09 0.96 0.68
CA LEU A 296 13.19 1.47 1.50
C LEU A 296 12.89 2.92 1.87
N VAL A 297 12.94 3.21 3.16
CA VAL A 297 12.84 4.57 3.70
C VAL A 297 14.20 4.94 4.24
N LEU A 298 14.83 5.97 3.66
CA LEU A 298 16.07 6.54 4.16
C LEU A 298 15.75 7.61 5.19
N VAL A 299 16.43 7.58 6.32
CA VAL A 299 16.21 8.53 7.42
C VAL A 299 17.51 9.10 7.97
N ASP A 300 17.40 10.27 8.58
CA ASP A 300 18.34 10.75 9.57
C ASP A 300 17.66 10.71 10.93
N LYS A 301 18.07 9.72 11.74
CA LYS A 301 17.53 9.48 13.07
C LYS A 301 17.67 10.69 14.00
N ASN A 302 18.68 11.55 13.80
CA ASN A 302 18.92 12.70 14.68
C ASN A 302 17.97 13.86 14.38
N GLU A 303 17.38 13.88 13.19
CA GLU A 303 16.41 14.88 12.78
C GLU A 303 14.95 14.44 12.95
N LEU A 304 14.72 13.14 13.09
CA LEU A 304 13.40 12.58 13.42
C LEU A 304 12.90 13.16 14.75
N GLU A 305 11.58 13.33 14.87
CA GLU A 305 11.00 13.58 16.18
C GLU A 305 11.37 12.43 17.14
N PRO A 306 11.65 12.72 18.42
CA PRO A 306 12.17 11.74 19.38
C PRO A 306 11.40 10.43 19.42
N ILE A 307 10.09 10.49 19.16
CA ILE A 307 9.23 9.32 19.14
C ILE A 307 9.46 8.39 17.95
N TYR A 308 9.60 8.94 16.75
CA TYR A 308 9.94 8.14 15.57
C TYR A 308 11.39 7.68 15.66
N ALA A 309 12.28 8.50 16.20
CA ALA A 309 13.67 8.12 16.47
C ALA A 309 13.76 6.93 17.44
N LYS A 310 12.83 6.80 18.39
CA LYS A 310 12.78 5.68 19.33
C LYS A 310 12.41 4.35 18.67
N ALA A 311 11.70 4.34 17.54
CA ALA A 311 11.47 3.13 16.76
C ALA A 311 12.79 2.44 16.34
N TYR A 312 13.86 3.22 16.15
CA TYR A 312 15.21 2.74 15.82
C TYR A 312 15.99 2.21 17.03
N SER A 313 15.41 2.24 18.23
CA SER A 313 16.01 1.56 19.40
C SER A 313 15.64 0.07 19.45
N PHE A 314 14.57 -0.34 18.75
CA PHE A 314 14.12 -1.72 18.68
C PHE A 314 14.88 -2.47 17.59
N LYS A 315 15.68 -3.45 18.00
CA LYS A 315 16.42 -4.30 17.06
C LYS A 315 15.47 -5.32 16.42
N PRO A 316 15.71 -5.75 15.18
CA PRO A 316 15.02 -6.89 14.61
C PRO A 316 15.23 -8.14 15.48
N GLU A 317 14.16 -8.87 15.78
CA GLU A 317 14.16 -10.04 16.67
C GLU A 317 13.45 -11.24 16.03
N GLU A 318 13.79 -12.44 16.51
CA GLU A 318 13.08 -13.65 16.09
C GLU A 318 11.67 -13.64 16.69
N ASN A 319 10.67 -13.85 15.83
CA ASN A 319 9.29 -13.89 16.28
C ASN A 319 8.95 -15.25 16.92
N LYS A 320 9.04 -15.28 18.25
CA LYS A 320 8.76 -16.48 19.06
C LYS A 320 7.29 -16.90 19.05
N THR A 321 6.38 -15.99 18.68
CA THR A 321 4.93 -16.23 18.72
C THR A 321 4.43 -17.03 17.52
N LEU A 322 5.23 -17.17 16.45
CA LEU A 322 4.88 -18.01 15.28
C LEU A 322 4.45 -19.43 15.69
N LYS A 323 5.10 -20.02 16.69
CA LYS A 323 4.78 -21.37 17.20
C LYS A 323 3.45 -21.45 17.94
N MET A 324 2.84 -20.31 18.27
CA MET A 324 1.55 -20.21 18.94
C MET A 324 0.42 -19.92 17.95
N VAL A 325 0.74 -19.59 16.69
CA VAL A 325 -0.27 -19.25 15.69
C VAL A 325 -0.80 -20.54 15.05
N PRO A 326 -2.12 -20.82 15.12
CA PRO A 326 -2.68 -22.00 14.48
C PRO A 326 -2.42 -22.04 12.97
N HIS A 327 -2.14 -23.23 12.41
CA HIS A 327 -1.94 -23.41 10.96
C HIS A 327 -3.13 -22.92 10.10
N ASN A 328 -4.34 -22.92 10.65
CA ASN A 328 -5.55 -22.44 9.98
C ASN A 328 -5.79 -20.92 10.16
N ALA A 329 -4.81 -20.14 10.64
CA ALA A 329 -4.94 -18.70 10.72
C ALA A 329 -5.21 -18.07 9.33
N ILE A 330 -6.23 -17.21 9.27
CA ILE A 330 -6.59 -16.41 8.10
C ILE A 330 -5.71 -15.16 8.04
N ALA A 331 -5.46 -14.53 9.19
CA ALA A 331 -4.57 -13.39 9.29
C ALA A 331 -3.74 -13.46 10.57
N TYR A 332 -2.50 -13.01 10.46
CA TYR A 332 -1.57 -12.90 11.56
C TYR A 332 -0.74 -11.63 11.43
N TYR A 333 -0.58 -10.90 12.53
CA TYR A 333 0.26 -9.73 12.62
C TYR A 333 1.08 -9.78 13.90
N TRP A 334 2.34 -9.40 13.81
CA TRP A 334 3.25 -9.25 14.94
C TRP A 334 4.17 -8.05 14.72
N VAL A 335 4.52 -7.37 15.81
CA VAL A 335 5.44 -6.23 15.84
C VAL A 335 6.18 -6.20 17.17
N ASN A 336 7.46 -5.80 17.17
CA ASN A 336 8.28 -5.64 18.39
C ASN A 336 8.65 -4.18 18.70
N THR A 337 8.06 -3.24 17.98
CA THR A 337 8.31 -1.80 18.10
C THR A 337 7.20 -1.08 18.86
N LEU A 338 6.36 -1.81 19.62
CA LEU A 338 5.22 -1.21 20.30
C LEU A 338 5.66 -0.53 21.59
N ASP A 339 5.97 0.76 21.51
CA ASP A 339 6.36 1.57 22.64
C ASP A 339 5.19 2.36 23.20
N LEU A 340 4.33 1.66 23.94
CA LEU A 340 3.08 2.24 24.43
C LEU A 340 3.32 3.51 25.29
N LYS A 341 4.41 3.57 26.05
CA LYS A 341 4.75 4.74 26.87
C LYS A 341 4.93 5.97 25.99
N SER A 342 5.67 5.84 24.89
CA SER A 342 5.88 6.93 23.96
C SER A 342 4.58 7.36 23.27
N TYR A 343 3.69 6.43 22.91
CA TYR A 343 2.34 6.79 22.41
C TYR A 343 1.52 7.58 23.43
N LEU A 344 1.58 7.20 24.71
CA LEU A 344 0.95 7.94 25.79
C LEU A 344 1.53 9.35 25.92
N ASP A 345 2.85 9.47 25.80
CA ASP A 345 3.55 10.76 25.82
C ASP A 345 3.10 11.65 24.65
N ILE A 346 2.85 11.12 23.43
CA ILE A 346 2.23 11.92 22.34
C ILE A 346 0.86 12.41 22.77
N PHE A 347 0.02 11.49 23.23
CA PHE A 347 -1.36 11.79 23.56
C PHE A 347 -1.42 12.95 24.56
N PHE A 348 -0.56 12.90 25.58
CA PHE A 348 -0.47 13.97 26.57
C PHE A 348 0.30 15.20 26.09
N ASN A 349 1.35 15.07 25.29
CA ASN A 349 2.16 16.22 24.84
C ASN A 349 1.57 16.97 23.65
N ASN A 350 0.45 16.49 23.10
CA ASN A 350 -0.31 17.24 22.12
C ASN A 350 -0.79 18.57 22.72
N ALA A 351 -0.59 19.69 22.01
CA ALA A 351 -0.81 21.07 22.46
C ALA A 351 -2.24 21.39 22.95
N SER A 352 -3.16 20.44 22.79
CA SER A 352 -4.56 20.54 23.20
C SER A 352 -4.82 20.14 24.66
N ILE A 353 -3.86 19.51 25.35
CA ILE A 353 -4.03 19.04 26.74
C ILE A 353 -3.08 19.80 27.66
N ASN A 354 -3.63 20.69 28.50
CA ASN A 354 -2.85 21.39 29.51
C ASN A 354 -2.43 20.43 30.66
N GLU A 355 -1.41 20.83 31.43
CA GLU A 355 -0.86 19.98 32.51
C GLU A 355 -1.91 19.59 33.57
N GLU A 356 -2.88 20.46 33.84
CA GLU A 356 -3.97 20.18 34.79
C GLU A 356 -4.91 19.07 34.29
N ALA A 357 -5.23 19.06 32.98
CA ALA A 357 -6.00 18.00 32.35
C ALA A 357 -5.21 16.68 32.31
N LYS A 358 -3.90 16.71 32.02
CA LYS A 358 -3.05 15.51 32.10
C LYS A 358 -3.07 14.92 33.51
N LYS A 359 -2.90 15.76 34.53
CA LYS A 359 -2.95 15.36 35.93
C LYS A 359 -4.32 14.78 36.28
N THR A 360 -5.40 15.42 35.86
CA THR A 360 -6.77 14.96 36.10
C THR A 360 -7.03 13.59 35.45
N VAL A 361 -6.59 13.37 34.21
CA VAL A 361 -6.73 12.06 33.54
C VAL A 361 -5.94 10.99 34.29
N ARG A 362 -4.71 11.29 34.70
CA ARG A 362 -3.85 10.35 35.45
C ARG A 362 -4.43 10.02 36.83
N GLU A 363 -4.92 11.02 37.56
CA GLU A 363 -5.57 10.85 38.86
C GLU A 363 -6.89 10.10 38.73
N ARG A 364 -7.71 10.42 37.72
CA ARG A 364 -8.97 9.72 37.45
C ARG A 364 -8.72 8.27 37.10
N PHE A 365 -7.76 7.98 36.21
CA PHE A 365 -7.41 6.61 35.87
C PHE A 365 -6.94 5.84 37.11
N LYS A 366 -6.04 6.42 37.91
CA LYS A 366 -5.57 5.80 39.16
C LYS A 366 -6.70 5.58 40.16
N LYS A 367 -7.64 6.52 40.28
CA LYS A 367 -8.82 6.37 41.14
C LYS A 367 -9.76 5.27 40.67
N GLU A 368 -9.93 5.14 39.35
CA GLU A 368 -10.87 4.18 38.75
C GLU A 368 -10.32 2.75 38.66
N VAL A 369 -9.01 2.60 38.44
CA VAL A 369 -8.35 1.31 38.18
C VAL A 369 -7.49 0.85 39.37
N GLY A 370 -7.10 1.77 40.25
CA GLY A 370 -6.21 1.52 41.38
C GLY A 370 -4.72 1.51 41.02
N ILE A 371 -4.37 1.69 39.74
CA ILE A 371 -3.01 1.61 39.19
C ILE A 371 -2.70 2.90 38.42
N GLY A 372 -1.46 3.39 38.51
CA GLY A 372 -1.03 4.54 37.72
C GLY A 372 -0.98 4.23 36.23
N VAL A 373 -1.26 5.23 35.38
CA VAL A 373 -1.17 5.05 33.93
C VAL A 373 0.25 4.60 33.54
N ASP A 374 1.31 5.31 33.95
CA ASP A 374 2.67 4.91 33.56
C ASP A 374 3.06 3.51 34.04
N GLU A 375 2.51 3.07 35.18
CA GLU A 375 2.76 1.73 35.73
C GLU A 375 2.14 0.65 34.83
N VAL A 376 0.93 0.87 34.31
CA VAL A 376 0.31 -0.02 33.31
C VAL A 376 1.16 -0.11 32.05
N PHE A 377 1.61 1.04 31.54
CA PHE A 377 2.39 1.10 30.31
C PHE A 377 3.78 0.48 30.46
N GLN A 378 4.39 0.57 31.64
CA GLN A 378 5.65 -0.11 31.98
C GLN A 378 5.48 -1.61 32.24
N ALA A 379 4.27 -2.06 32.57
CA ALA A 379 3.98 -3.47 32.76
C ALA A 379 3.84 -4.25 31.45
N LEU A 380 3.74 -3.54 30.33
CA LEU A 380 3.66 -4.09 28.98
C LEU A 380 5.03 -4.00 28.31
N GLY A 381 5.40 -5.04 27.57
CA GLY A 381 6.61 -5.07 26.76
C GLY A 381 6.38 -4.42 25.39
N ASN A 382 7.30 -4.70 24.46
CA ASN A 382 7.30 -4.06 23.14
C ASN A 382 6.72 -4.95 22.04
N GLU A 383 6.47 -6.22 22.33
CA GLU A 383 5.83 -7.13 21.39
C GLU A 383 4.31 -7.12 21.49
N PHE A 384 3.66 -7.06 20.33
CA PHE A 384 2.22 -7.16 20.18
C PHE A 384 1.85 -7.95 18.93
N GLY A 385 0.73 -8.64 18.96
CA GLY A 385 0.20 -9.26 17.77
C GLY A 385 -1.27 -9.66 17.84
N LEU A 386 -1.76 -10.04 16.67
CA LEU A 386 -3.15 -10.35 16.38
C LEU A 386 -3.21 -11.63 15.56
N ILE A 387 -4.14 -12.52 15.88
CA ILE A 387 -4.42 -13.74 15.12
C ILE A 387 -5.92 -13.81 14.85
N LEU A 388 -6.29 -13.88 13.58
CA LEU A 388 -7.66 -14.11 13.14
C LEU A 388 -7.74 -15.50 12.50
N THR A 389 -8.53 -16.40 13.08
CA THR A 389 -8.74 -17.74 12.53
C THR A 389 -10.06 -17.88 11.79
N ASP A 390 -11.06 -17.03 12.08
CA ASP A 390 -12.39 -17.13 11.50
C ASP A 390 -13.24 -15.87 11.77
N ILE A 391 -14.36 -15.72 11.07
CA ILE A 391 -15.45 -14.80 11.41
C ILE A 391 -16.76 -15.57 11.27
N THR A 392 -17.44 -15.79 12.40
CA THR A 392 -18.72 -16.53 12.42
C THR A 392 -19.88 -15.56 12.27
N THR A 393 -20.71 -15.73 11.23
CA THR A 393 -21.87 -14.86 10.95
C THR A 393 -23.22 -15.54 11.22
N GLY A 394 -23.24 -16.69 11.92
CA GLY A 394 -24.47 -17.43 12.22
C GLY A 394 -25.30 -16.84 13.37
N GLY A 395 -24.70 -15.96 14.18
CA GLY A 395 -25.36 -15.30 15.32
C GLY A 395 -26.03 -13.96 14.97
N PRO A 396 -26.59 -13.27 15.98
CA PRO A 396 -27.22 -11.96 15.80
C PRO A 396 -26.24 -10.87 15.36
N PHE A 397 -24.95 -11.06 15.60
CA PHE A 397 -23.86 -10.22 15.08
C PHE A 397 -22.66 -11.08 14.71
N PRO A 398 -21.77 -10.63 13.81
CA PRO A 398 -20.58 -11.36 13.44
C PRO A 398 -19.60 -11.42 14.60
N VAL A 399 -19.04 -12.61 14.83
CA VAL A 399 -18.12 -12.88 15.92
C VAL A 399 -16.75 -13.26 15.32
N PRO A 400 -15.75 -12.36 15.37
CA PRO A 400 -14.41 -12.68 14.88
C PRO A 400 -13.68 -13.57 15.87
N LYS A 401 -13.19 -14.73 15.42
CA LYS A 401 -12.31 -15.59 16.22
C LYS A 401 -10.91 -14.96 16.26
N LEU A 402 -10.79 -13.93 17.11
CA LEU A 402 -9.63 -13.07 17.25
C LEU A 402 -8.92 -13.37 18.57
N ILE A 403 -7.60 -13.51 18.49
CA ILE A 403 -6.71 -13.51 19.63
C ILE A 403 -5.82 -12.28 19.50
N MET A 404 -5.66 -11.56 20.61
CA MET A 404 -4.69 -10.50 20.75
C MET A 404 -3.68 -10.93 21.81
N PHE A 405 -2.42 -10.61 21.60
CA PHE A 405 -1.41 -10.83 22.63
C PHE A 405 -0.50 -9.63 22.74
N ILE A 406 -0.03 -9.38 23.95
CA ILE A 406 0.94 -8.35 24.25
C ILE A 406 1.95 -8.90 25.26
N GLU A 407 3.23 -8.58 25.07
CA GLU A 407 4.27 -8.95 26.02
C GLU A 407 3.95 -8.35 27.38
N ALA A 408 4.10 -9.15 28.43
CA ALA A 408 3.81 -8.75 29.80
C ALA A 408 5.11 -8.70 30.62
N ALA A 409 5.74 -7.53 30.66
CA ALA A 409 6.92 -7.27 31.48
C ALA A 409 6.62 -7.40 32.99
N ASN A 410 5.40 -7.06 33.42
CA ASN A 410 4.93 -7.28 34.80
C ASN A 410 3.51 -7.85 34.80
N GLN A 411 3.43 -9.18 34.90
CA GLN A 411 2.15 -9.91 34.91
C GLN A 411 1.23 -9.45 36.05
N GLY A 412 1.76 -9.18 37.24
CA GLY A 412 0.96 -8.79 38.41
C GLY A 412 0.22 -7.47 38.19
N THR A 413 0.88 -6.48 37.57
CA THR A 413 0.24 -5.21 37.23
C THR A 413 -0.82 -5.38 36.14
N VAL A 414 -0.55 -6.20 35.11
CA VAL A 414 -1.54 -6.49 34.06
C VAL A 414 -2.77 -7.22 34.62
N VAL A 415 -2.57 -8.20 35.53
CA VAL A 415 -3.66 -8.88 36.24
C VAL A 415 -4.50 -7.87 37.00
N LYS A 416 -3.88 -7.02 37.83
CA LYS A 416 -4.60 -6.00 38.59
C LYS A 416 -5.39 -5.06 37.67
N LEU A 417 -4.83 -4.64 36.53
CA LEU A 417 -5.51 -3.77 35.56
C LEU A 417 -6.80 -4.44 35.05
N ILE A 418 -6.70 -5.68 34.59
CA ILE A 418 -7.83 -6.42 34.03
C ILE A 418 -8.88 -6.67 35.12
N GLU A 419 -8.47 -7.20 36.28
CA GLU A 419 -9.38 -7.54 37.38
C GLU A 419 -10.07 -6.32 37.97
N SER A 420 -9.37 -5.20 38.20
CA SER A 420 -9.98 -3.94 38.65
C SER A 420 -11.02 -3.44 37.66
N THR A 421 -10.73 -3.53 36.36
CA THR A 421 -11.66 -3.12 35.31
C THR A 421 -12.92 -3.98 35.32
N VAL A 422 -12.77 -5.31 35.41
CA VAL A 422 -13.91 -6.23 35.47
C VAL A 422 -14.76 -5.98 36.73
N GLN A 423 -14.13 -5.85 37.90
CA GLN A 423 -14.82 -5.61 39.17
C GLN A 423 -15.59 -4.29 39.16
N LYS A 424 -15.05 -3.24 38.53
CA LYS A 424 -15.73 -1.95 38.37
C LYS A 424 -17.04 -2.06 37.60
N PHE A 425 -17.13 -2.97 36.64
CA PHE A 425 -18.38 -3.26 35.92
C PHE A 425 -19.32 -4.21 36.69
N GLY A 426 -19.01 -4.56 37.95
CA GLY A 426 -19.80 -5.49 38.74
C GLY A 426 -19.75 -6.93 38.24
N MET A 427 -18.77 -7.25 37.40
CA MET A 427 -18.60 -8.58 36.83
C MET A 427 -17.57 -9.38 37.65
N ARG A 428 -17.62 -10.71 37.52
CA ARG A 428 -16.67 -11.63 38.13
C ARG A 428 -16.06 -12.53 37.05
N LEU A 429 -14.75 -12.73 37.13
CA LEU A 429 -14.05 -13.70 36.31
C LEU A 429 -14.19 -15.09 36.94
N GLU A 430 -14.58 -16.04 36.11
CA GLU A 430 -14.39 -17.45 36.38
C GLU A 430 -12.98 -17.87 35.98
N LYS A 431 -12.53 -19.02 36.50
CA LYS A 431 -11.21 -19.57 36.21
C LYS A 431 -11.29 -21.03 35.85
N GLU A 432 -10.41 -21.46 34.98
CA GLU A 432 -10.15 -22.86 34.70
C GLU A 432 -8.66 -23.07 34.43
N THR A 433 -8.20 -24.31 34.60
CA THR A 433 -6.84 -24.71 34.22
C THR A 433 -6.91 -25.55 32.95
N TYR A 434 -6.07 -25.23 31.98
CA TYR A 434 -5.89 -26.01 30.77
C TYR A 434 -4.40 -26.18 30.51
N GLU A 435 -3.92 -27.42 30.44
CA GLU A 435 -2.52 -27.70 30.10
C GLU A 435 -1.50 -26.96 30.99
N ASP A 436 -1.80 -26.89 32.30
CA ASP A 436 -1.08 -26.15 33.36
C ASP A 436 -1.12 -24.61 33.25
N ILE A 437 -1.97 -24.07 32.37
CA ILE A 437 -2.18 -22.63 32.21
C ILE A 437 -3.53 -22.25 32.80
N GLU A 438 -3.54 -21.28 33.72
CA GLU A 438 -4.77 -20.69 34.25
C GLU A 438 -5.37 -19.73 33.19
N ILE A 439 -6.61 -20.00 32.81
CA ILE A 439 -7.42 -19.17 31.93
C ILE A 439 -8.53 -18.54 32.76
N LYS A 440 -8.61 -17.21 32.74
CA LYS A 440 -9.67 -16.45 33.40
C LYS A 440 -10.63 -15.89 32.36
N TYR A 441 -11.94 -16.00 32.60
CA TYR A 441 -12.94 -15.67 31.60
C TYR A 441 -14.23 -15.12 32.20
N LEU A 442 -14.98 -14.36 31.40
CA LEU A 442 -16.29 -13.83 31.75
C LEU A 442 -17.39 -14.74 31.19
N VAL A 443 -18.35 -15.09 32.04
CA VAL A 443 -19.57 -15.77 31.62
C VAL A 443 -20.61 -14.71 31.24
N LEU A 444 -20.94 -14.63 29.95
CA LEU A 444 -21.96 -13.73 29.42
C LEU A 444 -23.19 -14.54 28.95
N PRO A 445 -24.39 -13.93 28.90
CA PRO A 445 -25.61 -14.58 28.40
C PRO A 445 -25.62 -14.72 26.86
N MET A 446 -24.44 -14.90 26.26
CA MET A 446 -24.20 -14.96 24.81
C MET A 446 -23.67 -16.33 24.35
N GLY A 447 -23.77 -17.34 25.22
CA GLY A 447 -23.29 -18.70 24.96
C GLY A 447 -21.78 -18.88 25.16
N SER A 448 -21.28 -20.08 24.83
CA SER A 448 -19.86 -20.45 24.97
C SER A 448 -18.93 -19.74 23.97
N ASP A 449 -19.49 -19.23 22.87
CA ASP A 449 -18.72 -18.62 21.79
C ASP A 449 -18.25 -17.21 22.15
N ILE A 450 -18.90 -16.57 23.13
CA ILE A 450 -18.56 -15.22 23.60
C ILE A 450 -18.36 -15.27 25.11
N GLN A 451 -17.14 -15.68 25.48
CA GLN A 451 -16.64 -15.70 26.85
C GLN A 451 -15.29 -15.00 26.86
N PRO A 452 -15.26 -13.66 26.91
CA PRO A 452 -14.03 -12.90 26.91
C PRO A 452 -13.08 -13.44 27.98
N ALA A 453 -11.87 -13.77 27.56
CA ALA A 453 -10.94 -14.52 28.35
C ALA A 453 -9.53 -13.95 28.21
N TYR A 454 -8.71 -14.19 29.23
CA TYR A 454 -7.27 -13.95 29.16
C TYR A 454 -6.48 -15.03 29.88
N ALA A 455 -5.22 -15.18 29.48
CA ALA A 455 -4.25 -16.06 30.11
C ALA A 455 -2.84 -15.48 29.97
N PHE A 456 -1.91 -15.94 30.81
CA PHE A 456 -0.49 -15.67 30.63
C PHE A 456 0.21 -16.91 30.10
N PHE A 457 0.89 -16.77 28.97
CA PHE A 457 1.57 -17.88 28.32
C PHE A 457 2.85 -17.38 27.66
N LYS A 458 3.97 -18.05 27.95
CA LYS A 458 5.29 -17.78 27.32
C LYS A 458 5.72 -16.31 27.33
N GLY A 459 5.36 -15.56 28.38
CA GLY A 459 5.72 -14.15 28.54
C GLY A 459 4.68 -13.15 28.01
N TYR A 460 3.58 -13.62 27.41
CA TYR A 460 2.54 -12.78 26.86
C TYR A 460 1.26 -12.85 27.69
N CYS A 461 0.57 -11.72 27.79
CA CYS A 461 -0.85 -11.67 28.13
C CYS A 461 -1.65 -11.91 26.84
N ILE A 462 -2.32 -13.06 26.76
CA ILE A 462 -3.20 -13.43 25.66
C ILE A 462 -4.62 -13.05 26.04
N MET A 463 -5.34 -12.37 25.15
CA MET A 463 -6.73 -12.00 25.30
C MET A 463 -7.54 -12.48 24.09
N SER A 464 -8.74 -12.97 24.33
CA SER A 464 -9.65 -13.38 23.26
C SER A 464 -11.11 -13.21 23.67
N ILE A 465 -12.01 -13.18 22.69
CA ILE A 465 -13.45 -13.19 22.92
C ILE A 465 -13.98 -14.57 23.38
N SER A 466 -13.16 -15.62 23.31
CA SER A 466 -13.50 -16.96 23.79
C SER A 466 -12.29 -17.64 24.41
N ARG A 467 -12.49 -18.28 25.57
CA ARG A 467 -11.48 -19.13 26.21
C ARG A 467 -11.03 -20.31 25.34
N LEU A 468 -11.89 -20.79 24.43
CA LEU A 468 -11.55 -21.88 23.51
C LEU A 468 -10.42 -21.50 22.57
N LEU A 469 -10.38 -20.25 22.11
CA LEU A 469 -9.32 -19.77 21.22
C LEU A 469 -7.95 -19.72 21.91
N ILE A 470 -7.92 -19.42 23.22
CA ILE A 470 -6.70 -19.50 24.02
C ILE A 470 -6.25 -20.95 24.18
N LYS A 471 -7.18 -21.89 24.41
CA LYS A 471 -6.87 -23.33 24.47
C LYS A 471 -6.30 -23.84 23.14
N ASP A 472 -6.91 -23.47 22.02
CA ASP A 472 -6.46 -23.84 20.67
C ASP A 472 -5.02 -23.33 20.41
N MET A 473 -4.71 -22.10 20.83
CA MET A 473 -3.35 -21.54 20.76
C MET A 473 -2.35 -22.34 21.62
N ILE A 474 -2.71 -22.69 22.85
CA ILE A 474 -1.85 -23.48 23.75
C ILE A 474 -1.60 -24.89 23.15
N THR A 475 -2.65 -25.54 22.64
CA THR A 475 -2.54 -26.84 21.97
C THR A 475 -1.68 -26.75 20.71
N THR A 476 -1.85 -25.71 19.89
CA THR A 476 -1.02 -25.46 18.71
C THR A 476 0.46 -25.46 19.06
N PHE A 477 0.84 -24.75 20.13
CA PHE A 477 2.22 -24.68 20.60
C PHE A 477 2.76 -26.05 21.05
N LYS A 478 1.92 -26.89 21.68
CA LYS A 478 2.33 -28.22 22.15
C LYS A 478 2.44 -29.23 21.01
N ASP A 479 1.48 -29.23 20.09
CA ASP A 479 1.37 -30.20 19.00
C ASP A 479 2.28 -29.88 17.81
N GLY A 480 2.80 -28.65 17.73
CA GLY A 480 3.66 -28.18 16.64
C GLY A 480 2.93 -27.96 15.30
N LYS A 481 1.59 -27.99 15.29
CA LYS A 481 0.74 -27.69 14.12
C LYS A 481 0.50 -26.18 13.97
N ASP A 482 1.59 -25.43 14.00
CA ASP A 482 1.60 -23.98 13.95
C ASP A 482 1.64 -23.44 12.51
N ILE A 483 1.59 -22.12 12.36
CA ILE A 483 1.58 -21.46 11.06
C ILE A 483 2.81 -21.76 10.19
N THR A 484 3.94 -22.14 10.78
CA THR A 484 5.14 -22.51 10.01
C THR A 484 4.99 -23.87 9.29
N SER A 485 4.01 -24.67 9.70
CA SER A 485 3.59 -25.90 9.01
C SER A 485 2.57 -25.66 7.89
N ASP A 486 2.03 -24.45 7.77
CA ASP A 486 1.04 -24.11 6.75
C ASP A 486 1.68 -23.98 5.36
N PRO A 487 1.16 -24.66 4.31
CA PRO A 487 1.77 -24.60 2.97
C PRO A 487 1.81 -23.20 2.35
N ASP A 488 0.80 -22.36 2.59
CA ASP A 488 0.79 -20.99 2.05
C ASP A 488 1.81 -20.12 2.79
N PHE A 489 1.94 -20.28 4.10
CA PHE A 489 3.00 -19.63 4.87
C PHE A 489 4.39 -20.06 4.39
N GLN A 490 4.64 -21.36 4.23
CA GLN A 490 5.94 -21.87 3.73
C GLN A 490 6.27 -21.33 2.34
N TYR A 491 5.28 -21.26 1.44
CA TYR A 491 5.44 -20.74 0.10
C TYR A 491 5.92 -19.28 0.11
N ILE A 492 5.28 -18.46 0.94
CA ILE A 492 5.49 -17.01 0.99
C ILE A 492 6.54 -16.58 2.03
N ASN A 493 7.05 -17.52 2.82
CA ASN A 493 8.12 -17.28 3.79
C ASN A 493 9.44 -16.99 3.06
N LYS A 494 9.64 -15.71 2.74
CA LYS A 494 10.90 -15.16 2.22
C LYS A 494 11.59 -14.34 3.30
N GLY A 495 11.80 -15.01 4.44
CA GLY A 495 12.44 -14.46 5.64
C GLY A 495 11.47 -13.91 6.69
N MET A 496 10.23 -14.40 6.71
CA MET A 496 9.24 -14.12 7.78
C MET A 496 9.66 -14.78 9.10
N THR A 497 10.45 -15.84 9.05
CA THR A 497 11.04 -16.53 10.21
C THR A 497 12.40 -15.97 10.63
N ASP A 498 12.94 -15.00 9.88
CA ASP A 498 14.19 -14.33 10.25
C ASP A 498 13.94 -13.33 11.40
N LYS A 499 15.00 -12.58 11.77
CA LYS A 499 14.87 -11.43 12.66
C LYS A 499 14.15 -10.27 11.96
N ASN A 500 13.02 -9.86 12.51
CA ASN A 500 12.16 -8.81 11.96
C ASN A 500 11.73 -7.83 13.06
N ASN A 501 11.28 -6.64 12.66
CA ASN A 501 10.56 -5.72 13.56
C ASN A 501 9.05 -5.88 13.47
N SER A 502 8.55 -6.31 12.32
CA SER A 502 7.16 -6.73 12.18
C SER A 502 7.00 -7.76 11.07
N ILE A 503 5.97 -8.59 11.20
CA ILE A 503 5.49 -9.45 10.13
C ILE A 503 3.97 -9.42 10.05
N MET A 504 3.45 -9.57 8.84
CA MET A 504 2.04 -9.72 8.54
C MET A 504 1.87 -10.88 7.57
N PHE A 505 0.87 -11.73 7.79
CA PHE A 505 0.50 -12.82 6.91
C PHE A 505 -1.03 -12.85 6.78
N ILE A 506 -1.54 -12.98 5.56
CA ILE A 506 -2.97 -12.97 5.26
C ILE A 506 -3.27 -14.01 4.17
N LYS A 507 -4.19 -14.93 4.41
CA LYS A 507 -4.87 -15.75 3.40
C LYS A 507 -6.00 -14.92 2.79
N CYS A 508 -5.66 -14.17 1.75
CA CYS A 508 -6.53 -13.16 1.15
C CYS A 508 -7.84 -13.77 0.64
N ASP A 509 -7.80 -14.93 -0.01
CA ASP A 509 -9.02 -15.55 -0.54
C ASP A 509 -9.99 -15.99 0.57
N GLN A 510 -9.48 -16.57 1.66
CA GLN A 510 -10.26 -16.91 2.85
C GLN A 510 -10.80 -15.66 3.54
N LEU A 511 -10.00 -14.61 3.69
CA LEU A 511 -10.44 -13.34 4.29
C LEU A 511 -11.55 -12.70 3.44
N ILE A 512 -11.42 -12.71 2.11
CA ILE A 512 -12.43 -12.22 1.19
C ILE A 512 -13.74 -13.01 1.34
N ASP A 513 -13.68 -14.32 1.53
CA ASP A 513 -14.87 -15.13 1.83
C ASP A 513 -15.55 -14.69 3.12
N LYS A 514 -14.80 -14.34 4.17
CA LYS A 514 -15.36 -13.79 5.41
C LYS A 514 -15.96 -12.40 5.21
N ILE A 515 -15.31 -11.53 4.42
CA ILE A 515 -15.87 -10.21 4.05
C ILE A 515 -17.18 -10.38 3.28
N ARG A 516 -17.26 -11.37 2.36
CA ARG A 516 -18.48 -11.68 1.61
C ARG A 516 -19.63 -12.10 2.54
N GLN A 517 -19.33 -12.93 3.55
CA GLN A 517 -20.29 -13.33 4.58
C GLN A 517 -20.76 -12.13 5.42
N LEU A 518 -19.84 -11.26 5.82
CA LEU A 518 -20.15 -10.02 6.56
C LEU A 518 -21.06 -9.08 5.77
N VAL A 519 -20.77 -8.89 4.47
CA VAL A 519 -21.61 -8.09 3.57
C VAL A 519 -23.01 -8.70 3.45
N GLY A 520 -23.10 -10.03 3.32
CA GLY A 520 -24.39 -10.74 3.29
C GLY A 520 -25.18 -10.57 4.58
N TRP A 521 -24.52 -10.72 5.73
CA TRP A 521 -25.13 -10.48 7.04
C TRP A 521 -25.63 -9.03 7.20
N GLY A 522 -24.81 -8.04 6.82
CA GLY A 522 -25.18 -6.63 6.89
C GLY A 522 -26.37 -6.30 5.98
N ASN A 523 -26.45 -6.92 4.80
CA ASN A 523 -27.59 -6.78 3.90
C ASN A 523 -28.88 -7.37 4.50
N ASN A 524 -28.79 -8.50 5.19
CA ASN A 524 -29.93 -9.11 5.88
C ASN A 524 -30.41 -8.26 7.05
N LEU A 525 -29.51 -7.56 7.77
CA LEU A 525 -29.93 -6.61 8.81
C LEU A 525 -30.72 -5.42 8.26
N MET A 526 -30.45 -4.99 7.02
CA MET A 526 -31.22 -3.90 6.40
C MET A 526 -32.70 -4.28 6.22
N ALA A 527 -33.05 -5.58 6.23
CA ALA A 527 -34.43 -6.04 6.20
C ALA A 527 -35.26 -5.57 7.40
N PHE A 528 -34.62 -5.23 8.51
CA PHE A 528 -35.30 -4.64 9.66
C PHE A 528 -35.65 -3.15 9.49
N LYS A 529 -35.11 -2.46 8.48
CA LYS A 529 -35.34 -1.02 8.26
C LYS A 529 -36.36 -0.73 7.15
N SER A 530 -36.19 -1.30 5.96
CA SER A 530 -37.17 -1.19 4.86
C SER A 530 -36.88 -2.18 3.74
N GLN A 531 -37.93 -2.65 3.04
CA GLN A 531 -37.78 -3.52 1.87
C GLN A 531 -37.04 -2.83 0.71
N ASP A 532 -37.26 -1.52 0.49
CA ASP A 532 -36.56 -0.75 -0.55
C ASP A 532 -35.04 -0.68 -0.31
N ALA A 533 -34.62 -0.51 0.96
CA ALA A 533 -33.19 -0.50 1.30
C ALA A 533 -32.53 -1.87 1.05
N VAL A 534 -33.24 -2.97 1.31
CA VAL A 534 -32.74 -4.32 1.01
C VAL A 534 -32.57 -4.54 -0.48
N GLU A 535 -33.54 -4.14 -1.30
CA GLU A 535 -33.45 -4.32 -2.74
C GLU A 535 -32.31 -3.49 -3.35
N LYS A 536 -32.18 -2.22 -2.95
CA LYS A 536 -31.03 -1.38 -3.36
C LYS A 536 -29.70 -1.93 -2.87
N GLY A 537 -29.66 -2.41 -1.63
CA GLY A 537 -28.50 -3.10 -1.06
C GLY A 537 -28.12 -4.34 -1.88
N ARG A 538 -29.09 -5.19 -2.21
CA ARG A 538 -28.90 -6.40 -3.03
C ARG A 538 -28.39 -6.08 -4.43
N VAL A 539 -28.88 -5.00 -5.05
CA VAL A 539 -28.40 -4.52 -6.35
C VAL A 539 -26.92 -4.14 -6.29
N ILE A 540 -26.49 -3.40 -5.26
CA ILE A 540 -25.08 -3.01 -5.07
C ILE A 540 -24.22 -4.22 -4.73
N VAL A 541 -24.67 -5.04 -3.79
CA VAL A 541 -23.93 -6.20 -3.28
C VAL A 541 -23.67 -7.20 -4.41
N ASN A 542 -24.72 -7.61 -5.13
CA ASN A 542 -24.59 -8.60 -6.21
C ASN A 542 -24.02 -8.00 -7.50
N GLY A 543 -24.35 -6.74 -7.79
CA GLY A 543 -23.94 -6.08 -9.03
C GLY A 543 -22.50 -5.58 -9.01
N VAL A 544 -21.96 -5.23 -7.84
CA VAL A 544 -20.64 -4.58 -7.72
C VAL A 544 -19.75 -5.28 -6.69
N ILE A 545 -20.20 -5.41 -5.44
CA ILE A 545 -19.32 -5.84 -4.34
C ILE A 545 -18.85 -7.28 -4.54
N TYR A 546 -19.77 -8.24 -4.74
CA TYR A 546 -19.41 -9.64 -4.92
C TYR A 546 -18.53 -9.89 -6.14
N PRO A 547 -18.80 -9.33 -7.34
CA PRO A 547 -17.87 -9.41 -8.45
C PRO A 547 -16.46 -8.90 -8.12
N VAL A 548 -16.34 -7.74 -7.45
CA VAL A 548 -15.04 -7.18 -7.05
C VAL A 548 -14.33 -8.12 -6.08
N LEU A 549 -15.03 -8.61 -5.05
CA LEU A 549 -14.48 -9.57 -4.08
C LEU A 549 -14.03 -10.86 -4.77
N ASP A 550 -14.85 -11.42 -5.65
CA ASP A 550 -14.52 -12.64 -6.40
C ASP A 550 -13.30 -12.43 -7.32
N GLY A 551 -13.14 -11.24 -7.90
CA GLY A 551 -11.95 -10.86 -8.64
C GLY A 551 -10.69 -10.75 -7.77
N LEU A 552 -10.82 -10.15 -6.58
CA LEU A 552 -9.72 -9.99 -5.61
C LEU A 552 -9.20 -11.32 -5.06
N LYS A 553 -9.97 -12.41 -5.11
CA LYS A 553 -9.50 -13.77 -4.74
C LYS A 553 -8.38 -14.30 -5.63
N MET A 554 -8.00 -13.57 -6.68
CA MET A 554 -6.76 -13.84 -7.40
C MET A 554 -5.53 -13.72 -6.50
N TYR A 555 -5.56 -12.84 -5.50
CA TYR A 555 -4.55 -12.81 -4.45
C TYR A 555 -4.89 -13.92 -3.45
N LYS A 556 -4.03 -14.94 -3.38
CA LYS A 556 -4.20 -16.09 -2.49
C LYS A 556 -3.68 -15.81 -1.11
N THR A 557 -2.45 -15.33 -1.05
CA THR A 557 -1.74 -15.10 0.20
C THR A 557 -0.89 -13.85 0.05
N LEU A 558 -0.86 -13.04 1.10
CA LEU A 558 0.00 -11.88 1.20
C LEU A 558 0.83 -11.99 2.47
N ALA A 559 2.11 -11.65 2.39
CA ALA A 559 2.96 -11.52 3.55
C ALA A 559 3.86 -10.30 3.45
N THR A 560 4.01 -9.59 4.56
CA THR A 560 4.87 -8.40 4.66
C THR A 560 5.80 -8.56 5.85
N ARG A 561 7.06 -8.15 5.71
CA ARG A 561 8.00 -8.01 6.82
C ARG A 561 8.66 -6.64 6.80
N THR A 562 8.97 -6.13 7.99
CA THR A 562 9.73 -4.88 8.15
C THR A 562 10.97 -5.12 9.00
N VAL A 563 12.09 -4.52 8.59
CA VAL A 563 13.36 -4.51 9.29
C VAL A 563 13.82 -3.06 9.43
N ILE A 564 14.06 -2.62 10.66
CA ILE A 564 14.61 -1.32 10.99
C ILE A 564 16.12 -1.46 11.19
N LYS A 565 16.89 -0.64 10.47
CA LYS A 565 18.34 -0.51 10.58
C LYS A 565 18.66 0.94 10.95
N GLU A 566 19.93 1.23 11.25
CA GLU A 566 20.35 2.50 11.86
C GLU A 566 19.81 3.76 11.15
N ASN A 567 19.86 3.80 9.81
CA ASN A 567 19.42 4.94 8.99
C ASN A 567 18.45 4.52 7.87
N GLU A 568 17.87 3.34 7.96
CA GLU A 568 16.92 2.87 6.96
C GLU A 568 15.84 1.94 7.53
N VAL A 569 14.64 2.01 6.96
CA VAL A 569 13.59 1.02 7.16
C VAL A 569 13.38 0.28 5.87
N GLU A 570 13.42 -1.04 5.94
CA GLU A 570 13.18 -1.94 4.82
C GLU A 570 11.87 -2.69 5.04
N ALA A 571 10.92 -2.55 4.12
CA ALA A 571 9.70 -3.35 4.10
C ALA A 571 9.66 -4.19 2.82
N ASN A 572 9.46 -5.50 2.97
CA ASN A 572 9.31 -6.43 1.85
C ASN A 572 7.89 -7.01 1.89
N GLN A 573 7.21 -7.00 0.75
CA GLN A 573 5.90 -7.60 0.56
C GLN A 573 6.00 -8.70 -0.51
N TYR A 574 5.30 -9.79 -0.26
CA TYR A 574 5.19 -10.93 -1.13
C TYR A 574 3.71 -11.23 -1.31
N SER A 575 3.28 -11.46 -2.55
CA SER A 575 1.89 -11.79 -2.87
C SER A 575 1.83 -12.99 -3.80
N ARG A 576 1.19 -14.07 -3.36
CA ARG A 576 0.88 -15.21 -4.21
C ARG A 576 -0.38 -14.92 -5.01
N VAL A 577 -0.29 -14.98 -6.33
CA VAL A 577 -1.36 -14.64 -7.27
C VAL A 577 -1.72 -15.81 -8.18
N ASP A 578 -3.01 -16.03 -8.37
CA ASP A 578 -3.53 -17.01 -9.31
C ASP A 578 -3.56 -16.41 -10.72
N ARG A 579 -2.45 -16.59 -11.46
CA ARG A 579 -2.39 -16.23 -12.89
C ARG A 579 -3.23 -17.24 -13.67
N GLN A 580 -4.21 -16.76 -14.43
CA GLN A 580 -4.83 -17.60 -15.47
C GLN A 580 -3.73 -17.93 -16.48
N LYS A 581 -3.24 -19.17 -16.45
CA LYS A 581 -2.41 -19.70 -17.53
C LYS A 581 -3.37 -20.17 -18.61
N ASP A 582 -3.41 -19.43 -19.71
CA ASP A 582 -4.07 -19.87 -20.95
C ASP A 582 -3.41 -21.13 -21.51
#